data_AF-A3ZPV6-F1
#
_entry.id   AF-A3ZPV6-F1
#
_cell.length_a   1.000
_cell.length_b   1.000
_cell.length_c   1.000
_cell.angle_alpha   90.00
_cell.angle_beta   90.00
_cell.angle_gamma   90.00
#
_symmetry.space_group_name_H-M   'P 1'
#
loop_
_entity.id
_entity.type
_entity.pdbx_description
1 polymer ?
#
loop_
_entity_poly.entity_id
_entity_poly.type
_entity_poly.pdbx_seq_one_letter_code
_entity_poly.pdbx_strand_id
1 'polypeptide(L)'
;MLAATELTISASSGGSAAAPPTTVAGGGSGGPQTIEDKLKKKISLAFPQNSLDFAMRDFGDEVGVPVKLVGGDLQLDGITQNQQIRQFNMMDKPAEEVLIALLMKANPITTVKSPDEADQKLVYVIGPDPEKPDGDKVILITTRAVSTKKGIPLPTPFQLKK
;
A
#
# COMPACT_ATOMS: atom_id res chain seq x y z
N MET A 1 -28.59 40.13 -51.17
CA MET A 1 -29.87 40.48 -50.51
C MET A 1 -29.88 39.80 -49.14
N LEU A 2 -30.08 40.60 -48.08
CA LEU A 2 -30.56 40.23 -46.72
C LEU A 2 -29.57 39.37 -45.87
N ALA A 3 -28.79 39.85 -44.90
CA ALA A 3 -28.99 40.71 -43.72
C ALA A 3 -29.80 40.08 -42.57
N ALA A 4 -29.10 39.67 -41.50
CA ALA A 4 -29.51 39.66 -40.07
C ALA A 4 -28.32 39.09 -39.25
N THR A 5 -27.43 39.87 -38.63
CA THR A 5 -27.55 40.55 -37.32
C THR A 5 -28.23 39.71 -36.26
N GLU A 6 -27.48 39.20 -35.28
CA GLU A 6 -27.75 39.42 -33.85
C GLU A 6 -26.42 39.44 -33.08
N LEU A 7 -26.15 40.60 -32.49
CA LEU A 7 -25.02 40.93 -31.63
C LEU A 7 -25.57 40.93 -30.20
N THR A 8 -25.29 39.91 -29.40
CA THR A 8 -25.51 40.01 -27.94
C THR A 8 -24.20 40.45 -27.30
N ILE A 9 -24.16 41.75 -26.98
CA ILE A 9 -23.20 42.34 -26.07
C ILE A 9 -23.87 42.35 -24.68
N SER A 10 -23.33 41.58 -23.74
CA SER A 10 -23.58 41.80 -22.32
C SER A 10 -22.33 42.40 -21.73
N ALA A 11 -22.30 43.74 -21.70
CA ALA A 11 -21.42 44.50 -20.84
C ALA A 11 -22.21 44.90 -19.59
N SER A 12 -21.86 44.31 -18.45
CA SER A 12 -22.15 44.91 -17.14
C SER A 12 -20.82 45.07 -16.43
N SER A 13 -20.29 46.28 -16.55
CA SER A 13 -19.16 46.81 -15.80
C SER A 13 -19.51 46.93 -14.32
N GLY A 14 -18.67 46.35 -13.47
CA GLY A 14 -18.76 46.47 -12.02
C GLY A 14 -17.43 46.15 -11.35
N GLY A 15 -16.63 47.19 -11.12
CA GLY A 15 -15.78 47.40 -9.94
C GLY A 15 -14.77 46.33 -9.50
N SER A 16 -13.49 46.69 -9.58
CA SER A 16 -12.35 46.07 -8.90
C SER A 16 -12.59 45.66 -7.45
N ALA A 17 -12.17 44.45 -7.09
CA ALA A 17 -11.43 44.17 -5.86
C ALA A 17 -10.68 42.85 -6.01
N ALA A 18 -9.38 42.89 -5.74
CA ALA A 18 -8.51 41.74 -5.69
C ALA A 18 -8.95 40.73 -4.62
N ALA A 19 -9.02 39.46 -5.01
CA ALA A 19 -8.82 38.31 -4.13
C ALA A 19 -8.14 37.23 -5.00
N PRO A 20 -7.17 36.47 -4.45
CA PRO A 20 -6.44 35.45 -5.21
C PRO A 20 -7.41 34.44 -5.83
N PRO A 21 -7.02 33.72 -6.89
CA PRO A 21 -7.84 32.63 -7.40
C PRO A 21 -8.01 31.62 -6.26
N THR A 22 -9.21 31.60 -5.67
CA THR A 22 -9.71 30.39 -5.02
C THR A 22 -9.76 29.37 -6.13
N THR A 23 -8.68 28.59 -6.21
CA THR A 23 -8.66 27.32 -6.92
C THR A 23 -9.93 26.61 -6.50
N VAL A 24 -10.82 26.42 -7.48
CA VAL A 24 -11.83 25.38 -7.44
C VAL A 24 -11.07 24.14 -7.03
N ALA A 25 -11.22 23.73 -5.77
CA ALA A 25 -10.66 22.48 -5.27
C ALA A 25 -11.23 21.42 -6.21
N GLY A 26 -10.34 20.90 -7.05
CA GLY A 26 -10.67 19.92 -8.06
C GLY A 26 -11.50 18.83 -7.41
N GLY A 27 -12.61 18.51 -8.08
CA GLY A 27 -13.30 17.24 -7.88
C GLY A 27 -12.26 16.13 -7.81
N GLY A 28 -12.46 15.25 -6.85
CA GLY A 28 -11.49 14.27 -6.39
C GLY A 28 -10.66 13.67 -7.52
N SER A 29 -9.35 13.61 -7.27
CA SER A 29 -8.40 12.83 -8.04
C SER A 29 -8.81 11.36 -8.05
N GLY A 30 -9.79 11.00 -8.88
CA GLY A 30 -10.06 9.64 -9.32
C GLY A 30 -9.04 9.22 -10.39
N GLY A 31 -7.76 9.47 -10.14
CA GLY A 31 -6.70 8.78 -10.86
C GLY A 31 -6.71 7.30 -10.45
N PRO A 32 -6.11 6.39 -11.25
CA PRO A 32 -5.95 5.00 -10.86
C PRO A 32 -5.37 4.93 -9.43
N GLN A 33 -6.14 4.44 -8.45
CA GLN A 33 -5.65 4.33 -7.08
C GLN A 33 -4.43 3.40 -7.08
N THR A 34 -3.27 3.93 -6.73
CA THR A 34 -2.04 3.14 -6.64
C THR A 34 -2.11 2.20 -5.43
N ILE A 35 -1.30 1.15 -5.41
CA ILE A 35 -1.23 0.23 -4.26
C ILE A 35 -0.90 0.98 -2.97
N GLU A 36 -0.04 1.99 -3.05
CA GLU A 36 0.31 2.86 -1.93
C GLU A 36 -0.91 3.63 -1.39
N ASP A 37 -1.83 4.05 -2.26
CA ASP A 37 -3.09 4.69 -1.86
C ASP A 37 -4.04 3.68 -1.19
N LYS A 38 -4.10 2.46 -1.72
CA LYS A 38 -4.87 1.36 -1.11
C LYS A 38 -4.34 0.97 0.27
N LEU A 39 -3.02 0.97 0.45
CA LEU A 39 -2.38 0.71 1.75
C LEU A 39 -2.67 1.79 2.80
N LYS A 40 -3.04 3.01 2.39
CA LYS A 40 -3.47 4.08 3.31
C LYS A 40 -4.93 3.95 3.74
N LYS A 41 -5.72 3.09 3.08
CA LYS A 41 -7.13 2.86 3.45
C LYS A 41 -7.20 2.13 4.79
N LYS A 42 -8.21 2.47 5.57
CA LYS A 42 -8.49 1.78 6.82
C LYS A 42 -9.18 0.46 6.54
N ILE A 43 -8.67 -0.61 7.14
CA ILE A 43 -9.24 -1.94 7.09
C ILE A 43 -9.37 -2.50 8.50
N SER A 44 -10.13 -3.58 8.63
CA SER A 44 -10.31 -4.28 9.89
C SER A 44 -10.06 -5.76 9.67
N LEU A 45 -8.98 -6.28 10.23
CA LEU A 45 -8.59 -7.68 10.08
C LEU A 45 -8.34 -8.27 11.47
N ALA A 46 -9.10 -9.31 11.80
CA ALA A 46 -8.98 -10.02 13.07
C ALA A 46 -9.24 -11.50 12.89
N PHE A 47 -8.41 -12.31 13.54
CA PHE A 47 -8.55 -13.76 13.56
C PHE A 47 -7.88 -14.35 14.80
N PRO A 48 -8.45 -15.43 15.38
CA PRO A 48 -7.86 -16.09 16.54
C PRO A 48 -6.57 -16.82 16.18
N GLN A 49 -6.53 -17.47 15.01
CA GLN A 49 -5.37 -18.15 14.46
C GLN A 49 -5.51 -18.24 12.94
N ASN A 50 -4.46 -17.89 12.20
CA ASN A 50 -4.38 -18.07 10.76
C ASN A 50 -2.94 -18.38 10.35
N SER A 51 -2.71 -18.97 9.18
CA SER A 51 -1.34 -19.12 8.64
C SER A 51 -0.95 -17.87 7.87
N LEU A 52 0.36 -17.60 7.77
CA LEU A 52 0.89 -16.46 7.03
C LEU A 52 0.35 -16.41 5.58
N ASP A 53 0.35 -17.53 4.86
CA ASP A 53 -0.20 -17.61 3.50
C ASP A 53 -1.66 -17.12 3.39
N PHE A 54 -2.55 -17.72 4.18
CA PHE A 54 -3.96 -17.34 4.23
C PHE A 54 -4.16 -15.91 4.73
N ALA A 55 -3.45 -15.48 5.77
CA ALA A 55 -3.56 -14.13 6.31
C ALA A 55 -3.16 -13.05 5.28
N MET A 56 -2.15 -13.32 4.46
CA MET A 56 -1.73 -12.42 3.38
C MET A 56 -2.75 -12.39 2.24
N ARG A 57 -3.37 -13.53 1.94
CA ARG A 57 -4.48 -13.61 0.99
C ARG A 57 -5.71 -12.83 1.48
N ASP A 58 -6.17 -13.09 2.70
CA ASP A 58 -7.29 -12.36 3.33
C ASP A 58 -7.02 -10.85 3.35
N PHE A 59 -5.80 -10.44 3.71
CA PHE A 59 -5.40 -9.03 3.66
C PHE A 59 -5.46 -8.47 2.23
N GLY A 60 -4.96 -9.22 1.25
CA GLY A 60 -4.99 -8.81 -0.16
C GLY A 60 -6.42 -8.66 -0.70
N ASP A 61 -7.31 -9.58 -0.33
CA ASP A 61 -8.74 -9.52 -0.66
C ASP A 61 -9.40 -8.29 -0.03
N GLU A 62 -9.12 -8.00 1.25
CA GLU A 62 -9.66 -6.84 1.98
C GLU A 62 -9.22 -5.49 1.39
N VAL A 63 -7.94 -5.38 0.99
CA VAL A 63 -7.39 -4.16 0.38
C VAL A 63 -7.68 -4.09 -1.12
N GLY A 64 -8.08 -5.21 -1.73
CA GLY A 64 -8.23 -5.38 -3.17
C GLY A 64 -6.90 -5.25 -3.91
N VAL A 65 -5.81 -5.75 -3.32
CA VAL A 65 -4.48 -5.81 -3.94
C VAL A 65 -3.97 -7.25 -3.86
N PRO A 66 -3.56 -7.86 -4.99
CA PRO A 66 -2.94 -9.17 -4.95
C PRO A 66 -1.65 -9.14 -4.10
N VAL A 67 -1.58 -10.06 -3.14
CA VAL A 67 -0.40 -10.29 -2.31
C VAL A 67 0.18 -11.64 -2.67
N LYS A 68 1.47 -11.68 -2.93
CA LYS A 68 2.19 -12.92 -3.25
C LYS A 68 3.36 -13.12 -2.31
N LEU A 69 3.45 -14.32 -1.75
CA LEU A 69 4.61 -14.72 -0.96
C LEU A 69 5.71 -15.28 -1.87
N VAL A 70 6.90 -14.71 -1.77
CA VAL A 70 8.06 -15.20 -2.50
C VAL A 70 8.68 -16.35 -1.71
N GLY A 71 8.10 -17.55 -1.88
CA GLY A 71 8.48 -18.77 -1.15
C GLY A 71 9.98 -19.06 -1.14
N GLY A 72 10.66 -18.87 -2.28
CA GLY A 72 12.11 -19.04 -2.36
C GLY A 72 12.88 -18.07 -1.46
N ASP A 73 12.45 -16.81 -1.37
CA ASP A 73 13.09 -15.80 -0.53
C ASP A 73 12.86 -16.07 0.96
N LEU A 74 11.68 -16.61 1.30
CA LEU A 74 11.31 -17.04 2.66
C LEU A 74 12.15 -18.25 3.11
N GLN A 75 12.28 -19.26 2.25
CA GLN A 75 13.04 -20.48 2.54
C GLN A 75 14.53 -20.18 2.79
N LEU A 76 15.11 -19.24 2.04
CA LEU A 76 16.51 -18.84 2.22
C LEU A 76 16.80 -18.25 3.61
N ASP A 77 15.79 -17.69 4.27
CA ASP A 77 15.91 -17.13 5.61
C ASP A 77 15.27 -18.03 6.69
N GLY A 78 14.88 -19.25 6.31
CA GLY A 78 14.28 -20.23 7.21
C GLY A 78 12.84 -19.90 7.63
N ILE A 79 12.14 -19.05 6.88
CA ILE A 79 10.74 -18.67 7.13
C ILE A 79 9.81 -19.61 6.35
N THR A 80 8.74 -20.07 7.01
CA THR A 80 7.74 -20.96 6.39
C THR A 80 6.47 -20.20 6.04
N GLN A 81 5.88 -20.48 4.87
CA GLN A 81 4.60 -19.88 4.47
C GLN A 81 3.43 -20.29 5.38
N ASN A 82 3.54 -21.46 6.03
CA ASN A 82 2.52 -21.99 6.93
C ASN A 82 2.69 -21.53 8.38
N GLN A 83 3.55 -20.53 8.63
CA GLN A 83 3.78 -20.03 9.98
C GLN A 83 2.47 -19.54 10.61
N GLN A 84 2.20 -20.02 11.83
CA GLN A 84 0.96 -19.68 12.53
C GLN A 84 1.05 -18.30 13.17
N ILE A 85 0.11 -17.44 12.78
CA ILE A 85 -0.16 -16.15 13.41
C ILE A 85 -1.35 -16.34 14.34
N ARG A 86 -1.20 -15.99 15.62
CA ARG A 86 -2.24 -16.14 16.64
C ARG A 86 -2.61 -14.80 17.23
N GLN A 87 -3.86 -14.69 17.67
CA GLN A 87 -4.40 -13.54 18.38
C GLN A 87 -4.14 -12.24 17.62
N PHE A 88 -4.49 -12.22 16.34
CA PHE A 88 -4.37 -11.03 15.52
C PHE A 88 -5.66 -10.24 15.57
N ASN A 89 -5.56 -8.96 15.92
CA ASN A 89 -6.72 -8.08 16.01
C ASN A 89 -6.31 -6.64 15.72
N MET A 90 -6.63 -6.16 14.52
CA MET A 90 -6.42 -4.78 14.09
C MET A 90 -7.72 -4.26 13.48
N MET A 91 -8.32 -3.26 14.09
CA MET A 91 -9.62 -2.70 13.68
C MET A 91 -9.48 -1.21 13.36
N ASP A 92 -10.09 -0.76 12.26
CA ASP A 92 -10.03 0.63 11.75
C ASP A 92 -8.59 1.15 11.61
N LYS A 93 -7.67 0.28 11.21
CA LYS A 93 -6.24 0.61 11.05
C LYS A 93 -5.87 0.76 9.58
N PRO A 94 -4.91 1.64 9.24
CA PRO A 94 -4.44 1.71 7.86
C PRO A 94 -3.87 0.36 7.44
N ALA A 95 -4.20 -0.07 6.22
CA ALA A 95 -3.79 -1.37 5.69
C ALA A 95 -2.27 -1.57 5.73
N GLU A 96 -1.48 -0.51 5.56
CA GLU A 96 -0.04 -0.54 5.77
C GLU A 96 0.34 -0.99 7.19
N GLU A 97 -0.27 -0.42 8.23
CA GLU A 97 -0.01 -0.84 9.62
C GLU A 97 -0.47 -2.27 9.88
N VAL A 98 -1.62 -2.67 9.31
CA VAL A 98 -2.12 -4.05 9.46
C VAL A 98 -1.14 -5.03 8.81
N LEU A 99 -0.64 -4.72 7.61
CA LEU A 99 0.35 -5.53 6.91
C LEU A 99 1.66 -5.62 7.70
N ILE A 100 2.15 -4.50 8.21
CA ILE A 100 3.36 -4.46 9.04
C ILE A 100 3.16 -5.32 10.28
N ALA A 101 2.04 -5.16 11.00
CA ALA A 101 1.74 -5.94 12.19
C ALA A 101 1.64 -7.45 11.89
N LEU A 102 1.03 -7.82 10.75
CA LEU A 102 1.00 -9.21 10.28
C LEU A 102 2.42 -9.75 10.06
N LEU A 103 3.27 -9.00 9.35
CA LEU A 103 4.65 -9.40 9.06
C LEU A 103 5.51 -9.49 10.31
N MET A 104 5.31 -8.60 11.28
CA MET A 104 5.99 -8.67 12.58
C MET A 104 5.54 -9.88 13.39
N LYS A 105 4.23 -10.18 13.40
CA LYS A 105 3.71 -11.38 14.09
C LYS A 105 4.13 -12.68 13.41
N ALA A 106 4.29 -12.65 12.09
CA ALA A 106 4.82 -13.76 11.31
C ALA A 106 6.35 -13.80 11.29
N ASN A 107 7.05 -12.87 11.96
CA ASN A 107 8.50 -12.88 11.98
C ASN A 107 9.00 -14.07 12.81
N PRO A 108 10.04 -14.80 12.37
CA PRO A 108 10.59 -15.91 13.15
C PRO A 108 11.19 -15.46 14.48
N ILE A 109 11.70 -14.22 14.53
CA ILE A 109 12.22 -13.60 15.75
C ILE A 109 11.09 -12.80 16.40
N THR A 110 10.45 -13.36 17.42
CA THR A 110 9.30 -12.74 18.10
C THR A 110 9.68 -11.67 19.12
N THR A 111 10.97 -11.42 19.31
CA THR A 111 11.48 -10.37 20.21
C THR A 111 11.46 -8.98 19.58
N VAL A 112 11.19 -8.90 18.27
CA VAL A 112 11.04 -7.65 17.54
C VAL A 112 9.85 -6.87 18.10
N LYS A 113 10.11 -5.62 18.47
CA LYS A 113 9.13 -4.63 18.94
C LYS A 113 8.77 -3.61 17.87
N SER A 114 9.67 -3.39 16.91
CA SER A 114 9.49 -2.41 15.84
C SER A 114 9.93 -2.96 14.47
N PRO A 115 9.25 -2.58 13.37
CA PRO A 115 9.55 -3.08 12.03
C PRO A 115 10.90 -2.62 11.48
N ASP A 116 11.49 -1.57 12.06
CA ASP A 116 12.81 -1.07 11.67
C ASP A 116 13.98 -1.89 12.26
N GLU A 117 13.74 -2.77 13.23
CA GLU A 117 14.80 -3.55 13.88
C GLU A 117 15.51 -4.52 12.94
N ALA A 118 16.80 -4.76 13.16
CA ALA A 118 17.63 -5.70 12.39
C ALA A 118 17.00 -7.11 12.31
N ASP A 119 16.38 -7.52 13.42
CA ASP A 119 15.72 -8.81 13.60
C ASP A 119 14.37 -8.94 12.87
N GLN A 120 13.80 -7.84 12.34
CA GLN A 120 12.65 -7.90 11.44
C GLN A 120 13.11 -8.38 10.07
N LYS A 121 12.91 -9.67 9.83
CA LYS A 121 13.34 -10.34 8.61
C LYS A 121 12.29 -10.28 7.50
N LEU A 122 11.01 -10.45 7.86
CA LEU A 122 9.89 -10.36 6.92
C LEU A 122 9.60 -8.92 6.52
N VAL A 123 9.52 -8.66 5.22
CA VAL A 123 9.23 -7.34 4.66
C VAL A 123 8.31 -7.49 3.45
N TYR A 124 7.58 -6.43 3.11
CA TYR A 124 6.88 -6.35 1.82
C TYR A 124 7.61 -5.40 0.88
N VAL A 125 7.48 -5.64 -0.41
CA VAL A 125 7.90 -4.73 -1.49
C VAL A 125 6.80 -4.66 -2.54
N ILE A 126 6.65 -3.52 -3.18
CA ILE A 126 5.68 -3.34 -4.27
C ILE A 126 6.42 -3.45 -5.59
N GLY A 127 6.03 -4.40 -6.44
CA GLY A 127 6.73 -4.67 -7.69
C GLY A 127 5.87 -5.43 -8.70
N PRO A 128 6.37 -5.63 -9.93
CA PRO A 128 5.71 -6.50 -10.90
C PRO A 128 5.67 -7.93 -10.37
N ASP A 129 4.59 -8.65 -10.67
CA ASP A 129 4.48 -10.05 -10.28
C ASP A 129 5.53 -10.89 -11.06
N PRO A 130 6.35 -11.73 -10.39
CA PRO A 130 7.36 -12.53 -11.07
C PRO A 130 6.76 -13.57 -12.04
N GLU A 131 5.51 -13.98 -11.84
CA GLU A 131 4.78 -14.88 -12.75
C GLU A 131 4.03 -14.12 -13.86
N LYS A 132 3.79 -12.80 -13.68
CA LYS A 132 3.14 -11.93 -14.66
C LYS A 132 3.84 -10.56 -14.74
N PRO A 133 4.99 -10.48 -15.44
CA PRO A 133 5.77 -9.25 -15.53
C PRO A 133 5.05 -8.11 -16.28
N ASP A 134 4.13 -8.44 -17.19
CA ASP A 134 3.25 -7.48 -17.91
C ASP A 134 1.97 -7.12 -17.13
N GLY A 135 1.79 -7.66 -15.92
CA GLY A 135 0.62 -7.43 -15.08
C GLY A 135 0.70 -6.17 -14.24
N ASP A 136 -0.39 -5.87 -13.54
CA ASP A 136 -0.41 -4.86 -12.49
C ASP A 136 0.63 -5.17 -11.40
N LYS A 137 1.12 -4.10 -10.75
CA LYS A 137 1.98 -4.25 -9.58
C LYS A 137 1.24 -5.03 -8.50
N VAL A 138 1.99 -5.78 -7.71
CA VAL A 138 1.48 -6.60 -6.60
C VAL A 138 2.32 -6.36 -5.36
N ILE A 139 1.79 -6.75 -4.20
CA ILE A 139 2.54 -6.76 -2.95
C ILE A 139 3.30 -8.08 -2.88
N LEU A 140 4.62 -8.03 -2.91
CA LEU A 140 5.50 -9.18 -2.78
C LEU A 140 6.00 -9.27 -1.34
N ILE A 141 5.70 -10.37 -0.66
CA ILE A 141 6.23 -10.66 0.67
C ILE A 141 7.55 -11.41 0.50
N THR A 142 8.63 -10.80 0.98
CA THR A 142 10.00 -11.29 0.85
C THR A 142 10.75 -11.06 2.17
N THR A 143 12.05 -11.29 2.17
CA THR A 143 12.92 -11.12 3.33
C THR A 143 13.86 -9.94 3.13
N ARG A 144 14.20 -9.24 4.22
CA ARG A 144 15.13 -8.10 4.20
C ARG A 144 16.44 -8.48 3.52
N ALA A 145 17.00 -9.63 3.88
CA ALA A 145 18.25 -10.13 3.31
C ALA A 145 18.17 -10.26 1.77
N VAL A 146 17.05 -10.75 1.25
CA VAL A 146 16.86 -10.90 -0.20
C VAL A 146 16.57 -9.57 -0.88
N SER A 147 15.74 -8.69 -0.31
CA SER A 147 15.53 -7.34 -0.83
C SER A 147 16.85 -6.57 -0.96
N THR A 148 17.71 -6.62 0.07
CA THR A 148 19.03 -6.00 0.04
C THR A 148 19.92 -6.63 -1.04
N LYS A 149 19.93 -7.97 -1.18
CA LYS A 149 20.68 -8.65 -2.24
C LYS A 149 20.20 -8.31 -3.65
N LYS A 150 18.88 -8.15 -3.83
CA LYS A 150 18.26 -7.79 -5.12
C LYS A 150 18.29 -6.29 -5.41
N GLY A 151 18.75 -5.46 -4.47
CA GLY A 151 18.75 -4.00 -4.60
C GLY A 151 17.34 -3.38 -4.61
N ILE A 152 16.35 -4.08 -4.06
CA ILE A 152 14.97 -3.59 -4.00
C ILE A 152 14.83 -2.69 -2.77
N PRO A 153 14.39 -1.42 -2.92
CA PRO A 153 14.24 -0.52 -1.78
C PRO A 153 13.14 -1.01 -0.84
N LEU A 154 13.45 -1.04 0.45
CA LEU A 154 12.48 -1.37 1.49
C LEU A 154 11.57 -0.18 1.75
N PRO A 155 10.27 -0.41 2.01
CA PRO A 155 9.38 0.63 2.50
C PRO A 155 9.96 1.31 3.74
N THR A 156 9.71 2.62 3.88
CA THR A 156 10.11 3.44 5.04
C THR A 156 9.95 2.75 6.41
N PRO A 157 8.83 2.05 6.73
CA PRO A 157 8.67 1.38 8.02
C PRO A 157 9.72 0.28 8.31
N PHE A 158 10.34 -0.31 7.29
CA PHE A 158 11.37 -1.35 7.46
C PHE A 158 12.80 -0.83 7.28
N GLN A 159 12.99 0.47 7.10
CA GLN A 159 14.33 1.04 7.03
C GLN A 159 14.87 1.18 8.45
N LEU A 160 16.06 0.61 8.69
CA LEU A 160 16.77 0.74 9.97
C LEU A 160 16.96 2.22 10.28
N LYS A 161 16.41 2.67 11.41
CA LYS A 161 16.73 4.00 11.95
C LYS A 161 18.15 3.96 12.47
N LYS A 162 19.02 4.73 11.81
CA LYS A 162 20.43 4.89 12.16
C LYS A 162 20.60 5.79 13.37
#